data_AF-A0A382F610-F1
#
_entry.id   AF-A0A382F610-F1
#
_cell.length_a   1.000
_cell.length_b   1.000
_cell.length_c   1.000
_cell.angle_alpha   90.00
_cell.angle_beta   90.00
_cell.angle_gamma   90.00
#
_symmetry.space_group_name_H-M   'P 1'
#
loop_
_entity.id
_entity.type
_entity.pdbx_description
1 polymer ?
#
loop_
_entity_poly.entity_id
_entity_poly.type
_entity_poly.pdbx_seq_one_letter_code
_entity_poly.pdbx_strand_id
1 'polypeptide(L)' 'VSDSVAVDAKRILLRYGAPINILDEVSDEDRITLAREIAKTDLGKREQVLKELLAEQGYGSTDGS' A
#
# COMPACT_ATOMS: atom_id res chain seq x y z
N VAL A 1 -16.87 5.00 -11.38
CA VAL A 1 -15.54 5.57 -11.72
C VAL A 1 -14.53 5.32 -10.60
N SER A 2 -14.95 5.38 -9.32
CA SER A 2 -14.15 5.02 -8.14
C SER A 2 -13.51 3.61 -8.19
N ASP A 3 -14.25 2.60 -8.64
CA ASP A 3 -13.81 1.21 -8.59
C ASP A 3 -12.55 0.98 -9.44
N SER A 4 -12.43 1.68 -10.57
CA SER A 4 -11.24 1.59 -11.42
C SER A 4 -9.99 2.17 -10.73
N VAL A 5 -10.15 3.20 -9.90
CA VAL A 5 -9.02 3.85 -9.21
C VAL A 5 -8.60 3.00 -8.02
N ALA A 6 -9.54 2.43 -7.27
CA ALA A 6 -9.26 1.54 -6.15
C ALA A 6 -8.57 0.24 -6.59
N VAL A 7 -8.98 -0.32 -7.74
CA VAL A 7 -8.34 -1.50 -8.34
C VAL A 7 -6.92 -1.17 -8.81
N ASP A 8 -6.69 -0.02 -9.43
CA ASP A 8 -5.35 0.40 -9.85
C ASP A 8 -4.43 0.65 -8.67
N ALA A 9 -4.94 1.33 -7.63
CA ALA A 9 -4.24 1.52 -6.38
C ALA A 9 -3.84 0.18 -5.75
N LYS A 10 -4.76 -0.79 -5.66
CA LYS A 10 -4.46 -2.13 -5.16
C LYS A 10 -3.34 -2.80 -5.98
N ARG A 11 -3.37 -2.69 -7.32
CA ARG A 11 -2.32 -3.24 -8.20
C ARG A 11 -0.96 -2.59 -7.98
N ILE A 12 -0.91 -1.27 -7.79
CA ILE A 12 0.31 -0.53 -7.48
C ILE A 12 0.91 -1.03 -6.16
N LEU A 13 0.10 -1.13 -5.12
CA LEU A 13 0.57 -1.56 -3.80
C LEU A 13 1.07 -3.02 -3.82
N LEU A 14 0.36 -3.93 -4.51
CA LEU A 14 0.81 -5.31 -4.72
C LEU A 14 2.16 -5.37 -5.44
N ARG A 15 2.34 -4.53 -6.48
CA ARG A 15 3.60 -4.48 -7.24
C ARG A 15 4.80 -4.11 -6.38
N TYR A 16 4.60 -3.31 -5.34
CA TYR A 16 5.67 -2.86 -4.43
C TYR A 16 5.70 -3.63 -3.11
N GLY A 17 5.03 -4.78 -3.02
CA GLY A 17 5.24 -5.74 -1.94
C GLY A 17 4.25 -5.68 -0.78
N ALA A 18 3.15 -4.92 -0.89
CA ALA A 18 2.07 -5.03 0.10
C ALA A 18 1.42 -6.42 0.04
N PRO A 19 1.28 -7.14 1.16
CA PRO A 19 0.60 -8.43 1.19
C PRO A 19 -0.88 -8.30 0.81
N ILE A 20 -1.41 -9.23 0.01
CA ILE A 20 -2.80 -9.17 -0.46
C ILE A 20 -3.82 -9.22 0.69
N ASN A 21 -3.55 -10.04 1.71
CA ASN A 21 -4.39 -10.16 2.90
C ASN A 21 -4.47 -8.85 3.70
N ILE A 22 -3.36 -8.09 3.75
CA ILE A 22 -3.36 -6.76 4.35
C ILE A 22 -4.19 -5.80 3.52
N LEU A 23 -4.01 -5.78 2.19
CA LEU A 23 -4.76 -4.87 1.31
C LEU A 23 -6.27 -5.14 1.26
N ASP A 24 -6.71 -6.35 1.60
CA ASP A 24 -8.13 -6.69 1.74
C ASP A 24 -8.77 -6.05 2.98
N GLU A 25 -7.97 -5.73 4.00
CA GLU A 25 -8.40 -5.02 5.22
C GLU A 25 -8.30 -3.49 5.08
N VAL A 26 -7.50 -3.01 4.13
CA VAL A 26 -7.33 -1.58 3.84
C VAL A 26 -8.50 -1.06 3.00
N SER A 27 -9.10 0.04 3.44
CA SER A 27 -10.20 0.72 2.73
C SER A 27 -9.78 1.14 1.32
N ASP A 28 -10.74 1.29 0.40
CA ASP A 28 -10.44 1.77 -0.96
C ASP A 28 -9.79 3.17 -0.93
N GLU A 29 -10.23 4.05 -0.02
CA GLU A 29 -9.69 5.41 0.14
C GLU A 29 -8.22 5.39 0.61
N ASP A 30 -7.90 4.55 1.58
CA ASP A 30 -6.54 4.39 2.08
C ASP A 30 -5.63 3.77 1.04
N ARG A 31 -6.11 2.75 0.29
CA ARG A 31 -5.34 2.18 -0.83
C ARG A 31 -4.99 3.24 -1.86
N ILE A 32 -5.95 4.10 -2.22
CA ILE A 32 -5.73 5.19 -3.18
C ILE A 32 -4.70 6.19 -2.62
N THR A 33 -4.81 6.55 -1.34
CA THR A 33 -3.88 7.48 -0.68
C THR A 33 -2.47 6.91 -0.64
N LEU A 34 -2.29 5.68 -0.18
CA LEU A 34 -1.02 4.97 -0.17
C LEU A 34 -0.41 4.89 -1.57
N ALA A 35 -1.20 4.49 -2.58
CA ALA A 35 -0.70 4.36 -3.95
C ALA A 35 -0.20 5.71 -4.51
N ARG A 36 -0.85 6.83 -4.16
CA ARG A 36 -0.41 8.18 -4.55
C ARG A 36 0.92 8.55 -3.89
N GLU A 37 1.10 8.27 -2.61
CA GLU A 37 2.36 8.53 -1.91
C GLU A 37 3.51 7.69 -2.47
N ILE A 38 3.24 6.41 -2.77
CA ILE A 38 4.21 5.54 -3.44
C ILE A 38 4.56 6.04 -4.86
N ALA A 39 3.58 6.51 -5.63
CA ALA A 39 3.82 7.05 -6.96
C ALA A 39 4.75 8.28 -6.94
N LYS A 40 4.68 9.11 -5.90
CA LYS A 40 5.55 10.29 -5.70
C LYS A 40 6.97 9.94 -5.23
N THR A 41 7.19 8.72 -4.78
CA THR A 41 8.47 8.25 -4.23
C THR A 41 9.39 7.71 -5.33
N ASP A 42 10.71 7.85 -5.15
CA ASP A 42 11.75 7.25 -6.00
C ASP A 42 11.52 5.75 -6.16
N LEU A 43 11.65 5.24 -7.39
CA LEU A 43 11.37 3.83 -7.71
C LEU A 43 12.09 2.85 -6.78
N GLY A 44 13.36 3.10 -6.45
CA GLY A 44 14.17 2.25 -5.58
C GLY A 44 13.80 2.27 -4.10
N LYS A 45 12.95 3.22 -3.67
CA LYS A 45 12.52 3.37 -2.27
C LYS A 45 11.07 2.95 -2.04
N ARG A 46 10.30 2.71 -3.11
CA ARG A 46 8.85 2.46 -3.03
C ARG A 46 8.48 1.29 -2.14
N GLU A 47 9.22 0.19 -2.19
CA GLU A 47 8.97 -0.97 -1.32
C GLU A 47 9.18 -0.63 0.15
N GLN A 48 10.30 0.03 0.49
CA GLN A 48 10.60 0.41 1.86
C GLN A 48 9.55 1.39 2.41
N VAL A 49 9.25 2.45 1.66
CA VAL A 49 8.25 3.46 2.05
C VAL A 49 6.87 2.83 2.19
N LEU A 50 6.51 1.86 1.34
CA LEU A 50 5.23 1.16 1.48
C LEU A 50 5.15 0.35 2.78
N LYS A 51 6.22 -0.34 3.16
CA LYS A 51 6.27 -1.07 4.42
C LYS A 51 6.15 -0.14 5.62
N GLU A 52 6.87 0.98 5.60
CA GLU A 52 6.81 2.01 6.65
C GLU A 52 5.40 2.58 6.79
N LEU A 53 4.77 3.00 5.69
CA LEU A 53 3.42 3.56 5.70
C LEU A 53 2.36 2.56 6.16
N LEU A 54 2.47 1.28 5.77
CA LEU A 54 1.58 0.23 6.25
C LEU A 54 1.74 0.05 7.77
N ALA A 55 2.98 -0.04 8.24
CA ALA A 55 3.26 -0.20 9.67
C ALA A 55 2.78 1.00 10.51
N GLU A 56 2.97 2.22 10.04
CA GLU A 56 2.47 3.45 10.68
C GLU A 56 0.94 3.47 10.83
N GLN A 57 0.23 2.88 9.87
CA GLN A 57 -1.22 2.74 9.89
C GLN A 57 -1.70 1.49 10.67
N GLY A 58 -0.78 0.73 11.25
CA GLY A 58 -1.07 -0.49 12.01
C GLY A 58 -1.24 -1.75 11.16
N TYR A 59 -1.00 -1.66 9.84
CA TYR A 59 -1.08 -2.77 8.91
C TYR A 59 0.25 -3.52 8.84
N GLY A 60 0.23 -4.84 8.96
CA GLY A 60 1.43 -5.66 8.75
C GLY A 60 2.50 -5.52 9.83
N SER A 61 2.13 -5.11 11.05
CA SER A 61 2.97 -5.32 12.23
C SER A 61 3.07 -6.81 12.54
N THR A 62 3.94 -7.52 11.82
CA THR A 62 4.50 -8.77 12.32
C THR A 62 5.62 -8.38 13.27
N ASP A 63 5.28 -8.19 14.54
CA ASP A 63 6.25 -8.42 15.59
C ASP A 63 6.69 -9.88 15.43
N GLY A 64 7.97 -10.05 15.09
CA GLY A 64 8.59 -11.32 14.74
C GLY A 64 10.08 -11.22 15.01
N SER A 65 10.38 -10.90 16.26
CA SER A 65 11.68 -11.10 16.92
C SER A 65 12.15 -12.56 16.82
#